data_AF-A0A086AM26-F1
#
_entry.id   AF-A0A086AM26-F1
#
_cell.length_a   1.000
_cell.length_b   1.000
_cell.length_c   1.000
_cell.angle_alpha   90.00
_cell.angle_beta   90.00
_cell.angle_gamma   90.00
#
_symmetry.space_group_name_H-M   'P 1'
#
loop_
_entity.id
_entity.type
_entity.pdbx_description
1 polymer ?
#
loop_
_entity_poly.entity_id
_entity_poly.type
_entity_poly.pdbx_seq_one_letter_code
_entity_poly.pdbx_strand_id
1 'polypeptide(L)'
;MRFYFRKNNRKNDAIESIKNSLWQKFEQANLRLQHTCAQWLERKTAHYSRLNWIVVLFTFVVFTGGCSMYLIVTSFSGNTTKNITVIPITKPTNSVLLKEKHIESNTIISKTELEKTIRFRRYMDSLGHSPTGKKTHDSIIQHRPGLLDSLVILENYYYLHLKN
;
A
#
# COMPACT_ATOMS: atom_id res chain seq x y z
N MET A 1 -6.22 -26.60 35.22
CA MET A 1 -6.36 -25.13 35.39
C MET A 1 -6.84 -24.53 34.07
N ARG A 2 -8.04 -23.92 34.03
CA ARG A 2 -8.57 -23.26 32.82
C ARG A 2 -8.41 -21.73 32.98
N PHE A 3 -7.54 -21.13 32.19
CA PHE A 3 -7.33 -19.69 32.18
C PHE A 3 -8.40 -18.97 31.34
N TYR A 4 -9.00 -17.93 31.91
CA TYR A 4 -10.03 -17.09 31.31
C TYR A 4 -9.38 -16.02 30.39
N PHE A 5 -9.51 -16.19 29.07
CA PHE A 5 -9.11 -15.20 28.05
C PHE A 5 -10.33 -14.46 27.44
N ARG A 6 -11.31 -14.09 28.26
CA ARG A 6 -12.63 -13.59 27.78
C ARG A 6 -12.79 -12.06 27.76
N LYS A 7 -11.83 -11.29 28.29
CA LYS A 7 -12.00 -9.83 28.47
C LYS A 7 -11.64 -8.98 27.26
N ASN A 8 -10.76 -9.45 26.36
CA ASN A 8 -10.28 -8.62 25.25
C ASN A 8 -11.26 -8.59 24.06
N ASN A 9 -11.93 -9.72 23.75
CA ASN A 9 -12.86 -9.79 22.62
C ASN A 9 -14.04 -8.83 22.78
N ARG A 10 -14.61 -8.72 23.99
CA ARG A 10 -15.74 -7.81 24.26
C ARG A 10 -15.46 -6.32 23.97
N LYS A 11 -14.20 -5.88 24.12
CA LYS A 11 -13.82 -4.49 23.79
C LYS A 11 -13.68 -4.30 22.28
N ASN A 12 -13.15 -5.29 21.57
CA ASN A 12 -13.01 -5.25 20.12
C ASN A 12 -14.40 -5.32 19.44
N ASP A 13 -15.29 -6.18 19.93
CA ASP A 13 -16.67 -6.30 19.44
C ASP A 13 -17.45 -4.97 19.59
N ALA A 14 -17.23 -4.25 20.69
CA ALA A 14 -17.85 -2.95 20.94
C ALA A 14 -17.30 -1.86 20.00
N ILE A 15 -15.98 -1.84 19.76
CA ILE A 15 -15.34 -0.87 18.85
C ILE A 15 -15.77 -1.13 17.40
N GLU A 16 -15.87 -2.39 16.99
CA GLU A 16 -16.31 -2.79 15.66
C GLU A 16 -17.78 -2.46 15.42
N SER A 17 -18.65 -2.70 16.41
CA SER A 17 -20.07 -2.29 16.38
C SER A 17 -20.24 -0.78 16.22
N ILE A 18 -19.46 0.03 16.95
CA ILE A 18 -19.50 1.50 16.83
C ILE A 18 -19.04 1.93 15.43
N LYS A 19 -17.94 1.38 14.90
CA LYS A 19 -17.48 1.67 13.54
C LYS A 19 -18.53 1.31 12.48
N ASN A 20 -19.14 0.14 12.59
CA ASN A 20 -20.16 -0.30 11.64
C ASN A 20 -21.40 0.60 11.69
N SER A 21 -21.80 1.07 12.87
CA SER A 21 -22.92 2.02 13.00
C SER A 21 -22.61 3.40 12.39
N LEU A 22 -21.35 3.85 12.45
CA LEU A 22 -20.90 5.10 11.82
C LEU A 22 -20.82 4.96 10.29
N TRP A 23 -20.31 3.83 9.80
CA TRP A 23 -20.29 3.52 8.38
C TRP A 23 -21.69 3.44 7.79
N GLN A 24 -22.62 2.77 8.48
CA GLN A 24 -24.03 2.72 8.06
C GLN A 24 -24.66 4.11 8.03
N LYS A 25 -24.38 4.98 9.01
CA LYS A 25 -24.87 6.36 8.99
C LYS A 25 -24.28 7.18 7.85
N PHE A 26 -22.99 6.99 7.55
CA PHE A 26 -22.32 7.67 6.45
C PHE A 26 -22.87 7.21 5.09
N GLU A 27 -23.04 5.91 4.91
CA GLU A 27 -23.62 5.33 3.70
C GLU A 27 -25.06 5.81 3.51
N GLN A 28 -25.87 5.81 4.57
CA GLN A 28 -27.23 6.32 4.52
C GLN A 28 -27.29 7.83 4.22
N ALA A 29 -26.36 8.63 4.75
CA ALA A 29 -26.25 10.05 4.44
C ALA A 29 -25.83 10.29 2.98
N ASN A 30 -24.88 9.50 2.47
CA ASN A 30 -24.44 9.57 1.08
C ASN A 30 -25.58 9.21 0.13
N LEU A 31 -26.32 8.13 0.40
CA LEU A 31 -27.50 7.75 -0.39
C LEU A 31 -28.58 8.85 -0.36
N ARG A 32 -28.84 9.46 0.80
CA ARG A 32 -29.79 10.58 0.90
C ARG A 32 -29.33 11.81 0.10
N LEU A 33 -28.05 12.13 0.13
CA LEU A 33 -27.47 13.20 -0.67
C LEU A 33 -27.60 12.90 -2.16
N GLN A 34 -27.34 11.67 -2.59
CA GLN A 34 -27.52 11.26 -3.98
C GLN A 34 -28.98 11.40 -4.43
N HIS A 35 -29.93 10.91 -3.64
CA HIS A 35 -31.35 11.04 -3.96
C HIS A 35 -31.82 12.50 -3.98
N THR A 36 -31.37 13.32 -3.02
CA THR A 36 -31.70 14.75 -2.96
C THR A 36 -31.09 15.49 -4.16
N CYS A 37 -29.86 15.15 -4.53
CA CYS A 37 -29.19 15.70 -5.70
C CYS A 37 -29.92 15.30 -6.98
N ALA A 38 -30.32 14.04 -7.13
CA ALA A 38 -31.08 13.55 -8.28
C ALA A 38 -32.43 14.28 -8.40
N GLN A 39 -33.18 14.41 -7.30
CA GLN A 39 -34.46 15.14 -7.28
C GLN A 39 -34.27 16.64 -7.55
N TRP A 40 -33.19 17.24 -7.05
CA TRP A 40 -32.88 18.64 -7.33
C TRP A 40 -32.51 18.85 -8.80
N LEU A 41 -31.70 17.96 -9.37
CA LEU A 41 -31.34 17.95 -10.79
C LEU A 41 -32.58 17.76 -11.65
N GLU A 42 -33.47 16.83 -11.30
CA GLU A 42 -34.73 16.58 -12.00
C GLU A 42 -35.63 17.82 -11.99
N ARG A 43 -35.85 18.45 -10.82
CA ARG A 43 -36.66 19.68 -10.72
C ARG A 43 -36.04 20.84 -11.51
N LYS A 44 -34.71 20.93 -11.54
CA LYS A 44 -33.99 21.99 -12.25
C LYS A 44 -33.92 21.74 -13.75
N THR A 45 -33.90 20.47 -14.18
CA THR A 45 -33.86 20.07 -15.60
C THR A 45 -35.23 19.93 -16.25
N ALA A 46 -36.29 19.73 -15.48
CA ALA A 46 -37.66 19.63 -15.97
C ALA A 46 -38.15 20.88 -16.72
N HIS A 47 -37.62 22.07 -16.41
CA HIS A 47 -38.02 23.33 -17.05
C HIS A 47 -37.04 23.81 -18.14
N TYR A 48 -36.06 22.99 -18.54
CA TYR A 48 -35.09 23.41 -19.55
C TYR A 48 -35.61 23.23 -20.99
N SER A 49 -35.70 24.35 -21.71
CA SER A 49 -35.87 24.38 -23.16
C SER A 49 -34.66 23.78 -23.89
N ARG A 50 -34.83 23.36 -25.14
CA ARG A 50 -33.78 22.69 -25.97
C ARG A 50 -32.47 23.47 -26.04
N LEU A 51 -32.54 24.81 -26.04
CA LEU A 51 -31.35 25.67 -26.03
C LEU A 51 -30.53 25.54 -24.74
N ASN A 52 -31.21 25.38 -23.59
CA ASN A 52 -30.52 25.24 -22.31
C ASN A 52 -29.80 23.89 -22.20
N TRP A 53 -30.35 22.82 -22.78
CA TRP A 53 -29.65 21.54 -22.89
C TRP A 53 -28.38 21.63 -23.74
N ILE A 54 -28.43 22.37 -24.86
CA ILE A 54 -27.27 22.60 -25.71
C ILE A 54 -26.20 23.41 -24.98
N VAL A 55 -26.59 24.46 -24.25
CA VAL A 55 -25.65 25.29 -23.46
C VAL A 55 -25.00 24.47 -22.33
N VAL A 56 -25.77 23.63 -21.64
CA VAL A 56 -25.24 22.75 -20.59
C VAL A 56 -24.24 21.75 -21.17
N LEU A 57 -24.58 21.12 -22.30
CA LEU A 57 -23.70 20.16 -22.97
C LEU A 57 -22.42 20.83 -23.46
N PHE A 58 -22.54 22.00 -24.08
CA PHE A 58 -21.38 22.79 -24.52
C PHE A 58 -20.48 23.17 -23.34
N THR A 59 -21.06 23.66 -22.25
CA THR A 59 -20.32 24.01 -21.03
C THR A 59 -19.61 22.79 -20.44
N PHE A 60 -20.27 21.63 -20.40
CA PHE A 60 -19.69 20.38 -19.93
C PHE A 60 -18.50 19.97 -20.80
N VAL A 61 -18.65 19.96 -22.12
CA VAL A 61 -17.58 19.60 -23.06
C VAL A 61 -16.39 20.55 -22.96
N VAL A 62 -16.62 21.86 -22.88
CA VAL A 62 -15.56 22.86 -22.75
C VAL A 62 -14.86 22.76 -21.40
N PHE A 63 -15.61 22.52 -20.31
CA PHE A 63 -15.02 22.41 -18.98
C PHE A 63 -14.21 21.12 -18.82
N THR A 64 -14.77 19.97 -19.18
CA THR A 64 -14.07 18.68 -19.12
C THR A 64 -12.90 18.63 -20.10
N GLY A 65 -13.11 19.06 -21.35
CA GLY A 65 -12.06 19.14 -22.36
C GLY A 65 -10.97 20.13 -21.97
N GLY A 66 -11.34 21.30 -21.44
CA GLY A 66 -10.43 22.32 -20.94
C GLY A 66 -9.60 21.85 -19.75
N CYS A 67 -10.22 21.16 -18.78
CA CYS A 67 -9.49 20.55 -17.66
C CYS A 67 -8.52 19.47 -18.12
N SER A 68 -8.92 18.58 -19.04
CA SER A 68 -8.04 17.56 -19.61
C SER A 68 -6.88 18.19 -20.38
N MET A 69 -7.16 19.18 -21.21
CA MET A 69 -6.13 19.91 -21.96
C MET A 69 -5.18 20.66 -21.02
N TYR A 70 -5.71 21.28 -19.97
CA TYR A 70 -4.92 21.93 -18.92
C TYR A 70 -4.02 20.94 -18.19
N LEU A 71 -4.52 19.76 -17.82
CA LEU A 71 -3.71 18.71 -17.18
C LEU A 71 -2.60 18.20 -18.11
N ILE A 72 -2.92 18.01 -19.39
CA ILE A 72 -1.95 17.60 -20.41
C ILE A 72 -0.86 18.68 -20.55
N VAL A 73 -1.26 19.93 -20.78
CA VAL A 73 -0.33 21.06 -20.93
C VAL A 73 0.49 21.27 -19.66
N THR A 74 -0.10 21.20 -18.46
CA THR A 74 0.67 21.33 -17.21
C THR A 74 1.56 20.12 -16.92
N SER A 75 1.22 18.93 -17.43
CA SER A 75 2.08 17.75 -17.37
C SER A 75 3.28 17.86 -18.31
N PHE A 76 3.11 18.43 -19.51
CA PHE A 76 4.18 18.59 -20.49
C PHE A 76 5.01 19.88 -20.29
N SER A 77 4.37 20.96 -19.86
CA SER A 77 5.00 22.25 -19.54
C SER A 77 5.58 22.29 -18.12
N GLY A 78 5.29 21.28 -17.30
CA GLY A 78 5.77 21.13 -15.94
C GLY A 78 7.22 20.64 -15.89
N ASN A 79 8.17 21.51 -16.23
CA ASN A 79 9.50 21.52 -15.62
C ASN A 79 9.45 21.97 -14.14
N THR A 80 8.25 22.17 -13.58
CA THR A 80 8.07 22.18 -12.14
C THR A 80 8.33 20.76 -11.66
N THR A 81 9.58 20.52 -11.26
CA THR A 81 9.87 19.70 -10.09
C THR A 81 8.76 19.96 -9.08
N LYS A 82 7.72 19.12 -9.09
CA LYS A 82 6.87 18.95 -7.93
C LYS A 82 7.91 18.59 -6.89
N ASN A 83 8.25 19.57 -6.07
CA ASN A 83 8.99 19.38 -4.86
C ASN A 83 8.10 18.38 -4.14
N ILE A 84 8.38 17.09 -4.35
CA ILE A 84 7.97 16.04 -3.46
C ILE A 84 8.55 16.61 -2.18
N THR A 85 7.69 17.22 -1.36
CA THR A 85 8.04 17.60 -0.02
C THR A 85 8.35 16.27 0.62
N VAL A 86 9.60 15.84 0.47
CA VAL A 86 10.22 14.77 1.22
C VAL A 86 10.15 15.31 2.62
N ILE A 87 9.04 15.03 3.29
CA ILE A 87 8.95 15.19 4.73
C ILE A 87 10.20 14.50 5.27
N PRO A 88 11.14 15.24 5.88
CA PRO A 88 12.33 14.63 6.39
C PRO A 88 11.85 13.64 7.45
N ILE A 89 11.97 12.36 7.13
CA ILE A 89 11.71 11.29 8.08
C ILE A 89 12.83 11.43 9.11
N THR A 90 12.56 12.14 10.20
CA THR A 90 13.45 12.21 11.37
C THR A 90 13.59 10.78 11.89
N LYS A 91 14.65 10.11 11.44
CA LYS A 91 15.00 8.77 11.90
C LYS A 91 15.33 8.88 13.39
N PRO A 92 14.67 8.12 14.29
CA PRO A 92 15.03 8.11 15.69
C PRO A 92 16.49 7.65 15.83
N THR A 93 17.25 8.39 16.65
CA THR A 93 18.69 8.30 16.93
C THR A 93 19.21 6.91 17.34
N ASN A 94 18.36 5.89 17.44
CA ASN A 94 18.72 4.51 17.81
C ASN A 94 18.38 3.47 16.73
N SER A 95 18.52 3.80 15.46
CA SER A 95 18.56 2.78 14.41
C SER A 95 20.02 2.52 14.03
N VAL A 96 20.47 1.29 14.32
CA VAL A 96 21.74 0.73 13.85
C VAL A 96 21.94 1.13 12.39
N LEU A 97 23.06 1.79 12.13
CA LEU A 97 23.48 2.29 10.83
C LEU A 97 23.54 1.13 9.82
N LEU A 98 22.41 0.79 9.21
CA LEU A 98 22.39 0.01 7.98
C LEU A 98 22.92 0.97 6.92
N LYS A 99 24.24 0.87 6.69
CA LYS A 99 24.92 1.51 5.58
C LYS A 99 24.21 1.03 4.32
N GLU A 100 23.26 1.83 3.85
CA GLU A 100 22.63 1.70 2.55
C GLU A 100 23.71 2.02 1.52
N LYS A 101 24.57 1.04 1.27
CA LYS A 101 25.40 1.02 0.08
C LYS A 101 24.39 1.02 -1.06
N HIS A 102 24.33 2.15 -1.76
CA HIS A 102 23.79 2.25 -3.09
C HIS A 102 24.34 1.05 -3.89
N ILE A 103 23.50 0.02 -4.08
CA ILE A 103 23.88 -1.13 -4.88
C ILE A 103 23.83 -0.61 -6.30
N GLU A 104 24.99 -0.19 -6.80
CA GLU A 104 25.20 -0.05 -8.24
C GLU A 104 24.84 -1.39 -8.87
N SER A 105 23.71 -1.41 -9.55
CA SER A 105 23.09 -2.51 -10.29
C SER A 105 23.92 -2.95 -11.52
N ASN A 106 25.24 -2.77 -11.47
CA ASN A 106 26.21 -3.09 -12.51
C ASN A 106 27.34 -4.00 -11.99
N THR A 107 27.25 -4.49 -10.76
CA THR A 107 28.15 -5.54 -10.30
C THR A 107 27.59 -6.88 -10.77
N ILE A 108 28.31 -7.53 -11.69
CA ILE A 108 28.12 -8.93 -12.06
C ILE A 108 27.94 -9.70 -10.75
N ILE A 109 26.70 -10.09 -10.52
CA ILE A 109 26.25 -10.69 -9.29
C ILE A 109 27.05 -11.99 -9.10
N SER A 110 27.97 -11.98 -8.13
CA SER A 110 28.95 -13.05 -7.96
C SER A 110 28.27 -14.31 -7.42
N LYS A 111 28.54 -15.46 -8.05
CA LYS A 111 28.09 -16.79 -7.59
C LYS A 111 28.40 -17.05 -6.11
N THR A 112 29.43 -16.39 -5.57
CA THR A 112 29.83 -16.46 -4.16
C THR A 112 28.78 -15.91 -3.18
N GLU A 113 27.98 -14.92 -3.57
CA GLU A 113 26.93 -14.36 -2.72
C GLU A 113 25.69 -15.26 -2.69
N LEU A 114 25.40 -15.93 -3.81
CA LEU A 114 24.36 -16.97 -3.86
C LEU A 114 24.73 -18.15 -2.96
N GLU A 115 25.99 -18.61 -2.99
CA GLU A 115 26.44 -19.70 -2.12
C GLU A 115 26.30 -19.37 -0.63
N LYS A 116 26.58 -18.13 -0.23
CA LYS A 116 26.39 -17.67 1.16
C LYS A 116 24.92 -17.74 1.57
N THR A 117 24.04 -17.31 0.68
CA THR A 117 22.57 -17.35 0.84
C THR A 117 22.07 -18.80 1.01
N ILE A 118 22.54 -19.72 0.17
CA ILE A 118 22.18 -21.15 0.24
C ILE A 118 22.71 -21.80 1.53
N ARG A 119 23.96 -21.50 1.93
CA ARG A 119 24.52 -21.98 3.19
C ARG A 119 23.73 -21.48 4.39
N PHE A 120 23.29 -20.22 4.36
CA PHE A 120 22.45 -19.65 5.40
C PHE A 120 21.10 -20.37 5.50
N ARG A 121 20.44 -20.68 4.37
CA ARG A 121 19.20 -21.46 4.38
C ARG A 121 19.42 -22.84 4.99
N ARG A 122 20.46 -23.57 4.58
CA ARG A 122 20.78 -24.90 5.16
C ARG A 122 21.04 -24.84 6.67
N TYR A 123 21.66 -23.75 7.14
CA TYR A 123 21.85 -23.52 8.56
C TYR A 123 20.53 -23.32 9.30
N MET A 124 19.62 -22.50 8.76
CA MET A 124 18.27 -22.31 9.32
C MET A 124 17.48 -23.62 9.35
N ASP A 125 17.54 -24.41 8.28
CA ASP A 125 16.89 -25.72 8.22
C ASP A 125 17.47 -26.69 9.26
N SER A 126 18.80 -26.70 9.41
CA SER A 126 19.49 -27.55 10.40
C SER A 126 19.12 -27.17 11.85
N LEU A 127 18.95 -25.87 12.12
CA LEU A 127 18.51 -25.39 13.43
C LEU A 127 17.07 -25.82 13.74
N GLY A 128 16.17 -25.84 12.74
CA GLY A 128 14.79 -26.29 12.90
C GLY A 128 14.64 -27.79 13.20
N HIS A 129 15.56 -28.62 12.67
CA HIS A 129 15.53 -30.08 12.84
C HIS A 129 16.17 -30.57 14.15
N SER A 130 16.98 -29.75 14.81
CA SER A 130 17.61 -30.10 16.09
C SER A 130 16.74 -29.70 17.28
N PRO A 131 16.46 -30.59 18.25
CA PRO A 131 15.66 -30.25 19.44
C PRO A 131 16.31 -29.16 20.30
N THR A 132 17.64 -29.03 20.27
CA THR A 132 18.40 -27.95 20.91
C THR A 132 18.45 -26.67 20.07
N GLY A 133 18.48 -26.81 18.74
CA GLY A 133 18.55 -25.68 17.79
C GLY A 133 17.22 -24.95 17.57
N LYS A 134 16.09 -25.63 17.83
CA LYS A 134 14.74 -25.08 17.62
C LYS A 134 14.47 -23.80 18.41
N LYS A 135 14.99 -23.70 19.64
CA LYS A 135 14.87 -22.47 20.46
C LYS A 135 15.53 -21.27 19.79
N THR A 136 16.69 -21.47 19.19
CA THR A 136 17.43 -20.44 18.47
C THR A 136 16.72 -20.07 17.17
N HIS A 137 16.21 -21.07 16.45
CA HIS A 137 15.42 -20.87 15.24
C HIS A 137 14.17 -20.02 15.50
N ASP A 138 13.38 -20.39 16.51
CA ASP A 138 12.14 -19.68 16.84
C ASP A 138 12.42 -18.24 17.32
N SER A 139 13.52 -18.04 18.04
CA SER A 139 13.99 -16.71 18.45
C SER A 139 14.33 -15.83 17.25
N ILE A 140 15.00 -16.37 16.23
CA ILE A 140 15.37 -15.62 15.02
C ILE A 140 14.11 -15.22 14.23
N ILE A 141 13.16 -16.14 14.06
CA ILE A 141 11.91 -15.87 13.33
C ILE A 141 11.08 -14.81 14.05
N GLN A 142 11.02 -14.84 15.38
CA GLN A 142 10.26 -13.86 16.16
C GLN A 142 10.83 -12.44 16.00
N HIS A 143 12.16 -12.28 15.96
CA HIS A 143 12.79 -10.97 15.84
C HIS A 143 12.78 -10.42 14.40
N ARG A 144 12.68 -11.30 13.40
CA ARG A 144 12.75 -10.96 11.97
C ARG A 144 11.68 -11.73 11.17
N PRO A 145 10.40 -11.38 11.30
CA PRO A 145 9.35 -11.96 10.47
C PRO A 145 9.63 -11.68 8.99
N GLY A 146 9.53 -12.69 8.13
CA GLY A 146 9.76 -12.56 6.68
C GLY A 146 11.21 -12.76 6.21
N LEU A 147 12.15 -13.13 7.09
CA LEU A 147 13.54 -13.41 6.69
C LEU A 147 13.65 -14.56 5.68
N LEU A 148 12.89 -15.63 5.88
CA LEU A 148 12.90 -16.79 4.98
C LEU A 148 12.24 -16.47 3.62
N ASP A 149 11.25 -15.59 3.62
CA ASP A 149 10.54 -15.18 2.41
C ASP A 149 11.44 -14.31 1.51
N SER A 150 12.18 -13.36 2.10
CA SER A 150 13.15 -12.55 1.36
C SER A 150 14.29 -13.40 0.77
N LEU A 151 14.72 -14.46 1.45
CA LEU A 151 15.67 -15.44 0.93
C LEU A 151 15.12 -16.19 -0.30
N VAL A 152 13.84 -16.57 -0.29
CA VAL A 152 13.19 -17.21 -1.44
C VAL A 152 13.11 -16.26 -2.63
N ILE A 153 12.72 -15.00 -2.40
CA ILE A 153 12.66 -13.98 -3.44
C ILE A 153 14.04 -13.76 -4.06
N LEU A 154 15.08 -13.67 -3.23
CA LEU A 154 16.45 -13.49 -3.68
C LEU A 154 16.94 -14.66 -4.53
N GLU A 155 16.71 -15.89 -4.09
CA GLU A 155 17.09 -17.08 -4.88
C GLU A 155 16.34 -17.14 -6.22
N ASN A 156 15.04 -16.86 -6.23
CA ASN A 156 14.24 -16.86 -7.44
C ASN A 156 14.74 -15.81 -8.45
N TYR A 157 15.05 -14.60 -7.96
CA TYR A 157 15.64 -13.54 -8.78
C TYR A 157 16.95 -14.00 -9.44
N TYR A 158 17.83 -14.65 -8.69
CA TYR A 158 19.09 -15.19 -9.23
C TYR A 158 18.86 -16.28 -10.28
N TYR A 159 17.94 -17.23 -10.04
CA TYR A 159 17.64 -18.29 -11.00
C TYR A 159 17.08 -17.75 -12.32
N LEU A 160 16.24 -16.70 -12.27
CA LEU A 160 15.69 -16.05 -13.46
C LEU A 160 16.77 -15.33 -14.27
N HIS A 161 17.73 -14.67 -13.61
CA HIS A 161 18.78 -13.90 -14.28
C HIS A 161 19.98 -14.73 -14.76
N LEU A 162 20.25 -15.91 -14.17
CA LEU A 162 21.38 -16.79 -14.56
C LEU A 162 21.01 -17.88 -15.59
N LYS A 163 19.72 -18.17 -15.80
CA LYS A 163 19.24 -19.22 -16.72
C LYS A 163 18.98 -18.70 -18.15
N ASN A 164 19.27 -17.44 -18.42
CA ASN A 164 19.16 -16.80 -19.73
C ASN A 164 20.50 -16.20 -20.16
#